data_AF-A0A7K0TQ96-F1
#
_entry.id   AF-A0A7K0TQ96-F1
#
_cell.length_a   1.000
_cell.length_b   1.000
_cell.length_c   1.000
_cell.angle_alpha   90.00
_cell.angle_beta   90.00
_cell.angle_gamma   90.00
#
_symmetry.space_group_name_H-M   'P 1'
#
loop_
_entity.id
_entity.type
_entity.pdbx_description
1 polymer ?
#
loop_
_entity_poly.entity_id
_entity_poly.type
_entity_poly.pdbx_seq_one_letter_code
_entity_poly.pdbx_strand_id
1 'polypeptide(L)'
;MADGQGRVNVSGKTLVIVESPAKAKKIAGYLGDGYTVMASVGHIRDLASKASQLPEADRKKPWAKLAVNVDDEFQPVYVVHDSKKATITELKRALKDCDELLLATDEDREGEAISWHLLEVLRPKVPFHRMVFNEITP
;
A
#
# COMPACT_ATOMS: atom_id res chain seq x y z
N MET A 1 -29.09 -34.65 -13.02
CA MET A 1 -28.95 -33.75 -11.87
C MET A 1 -27.54 -33.20 -11.92
N ALA A 2 -27.40 -31.89 -12.06
CA ALA A 2 -26.13 -31.21 -12.24
C ALA A 2 -25.74 -30.56 -10.92
N ASP A 3 -24.65 -31.04 -10.30
CA ASP A 3 -24.01 -30.32 -9.21
C ASP A 3 -22.87 -29.48 -9.78
N GLY A 4 -23.18 -28.20 -9.98
CA GLY A 4 -22.21 -27.16 -10.29
C GLY A 4 -21.39 -26.81 -9.06
N GLN A 5 -20.28 -27.51 -8.85
CA GLN A 5 -19.17 -26.93 -8.10
C GLN A 5 -18.54 -25.85 -8.95
N GLY A 6 -18.84 -24.59 -8.60
CA GLY A 6 -18.17 -23.42 -9.15
C GLY A 6 -16.67 -23.53 -8.91
N ARG A 7 -15.93 -24.00 -9.92
CA ARG A 7 -14.50 -23.73 -10.02
C ARG A 7 -14.37 -22.22 -10.08
N VAL A 8 -13.85 -21.63 -9.00
CA VAL A 8 -13.29 -20.28 -9.06
C VAL A 8 -12.26 -20.34 -10.19
N ASN A 9 -12.49 -19.58 -11.26
CA ASN A 9 -11.48 -19.40 -12.29
C ASN A 9 -10.28 -18.71 -11.63
N VAL A 10 -9.29 -19.50 -11.21
CA VAL A 10 -7.96 -19.00 -10.81
C VAL A 10 -7.21 -18.65 -12.10
N SER A 11 -7.76 -17.73 -12.88
CA SER A 11 -7.11 -17.15 -14.05
C SER A 11 -6.87 -15.66 -13.82
N GLY A 12 -6.65 -15.28 -12.56
CA GLY A 12 -6.36 -13.93 -12.16
C GLY A 12 -4.97 -13.81 -11.54
N LYS A 13 -4.27 -12.72 -11.84
CA LYS A 13 -2.97 -12.42 -11.23
C LYS A 13 -3.22 -11.68 -9.92
N THR A 14 -2.60 -12.12 -8.83
CA THR A 14 -2.70 -11.44 -7.53
C THR A 14 -1.45 -10.60 -7.29
N LEU A 15 -1.61 -9.31 -7.00
CA LEU A 15 -0.51 -8.45 -6.55
C LEU A 15 -0.38 -8.54 -5.03
N VAL A 16 0.81 -8.87 -4.53
CA VAL A 16 1.13 -8.87 -3.10
C VAL A 16 2.11 -7.74 -2.84
N ILE A 17 1.77 -6.82 -1.94
CA ILE A 17 2.66 -5.75 -1.51
C ILE A 17 3.12 -6.01 -0.09
N VAL A 18 4.44 -6.09 0.08
CA VAL A 18 5.11 -6.20 1.39
C VAL A 18 5.96 -4.96 1.63
N GLU A 19 6.48 -4.80 2.84
CA GLU A 19 7.27 -3.63 3.19
C GLU A 19 8.67 -3.63 2.55
N SER A 20 9.38 -4.76 2.58
CA SER A 20 10.82 -4.81 2.24
C SER A 20 11.13 -5.75 1.06
N PRO A 21 12.17 -5.45 0.25
CA PRO A 21 12.58 -6.31 -0.86
C PRO A 21 12.96 -7.74 -0.43
N ALA A 22 13.54 -7.88 0.77
CA ALA A 22 13.91 -9.19 1.31
C ALA A 22 12.68 -10.07 1.57
N LYS A 23 11.62 -9.50 2.19
CA LYS A 23 10.35 -10.20 2.38
C LYS A 23 9.70 -10.54 1.04
N ALA A 24 9.77 -9.63 0.07
CA ALA A 24 9.18 -9.85 -1.25
C ALA A 24 9.80 -11.08 -1.93
N LYS A 25 11.14 -11.16 -1.91
CA LYS A 25 11.87 -12.31 -2.45
C LYS A 25 11.51 -13.61 -1.74
N LYS A 26 11.38 -13.59 -0.41
CA LYS A 26 11.06 -14.79 0.39
C LYS A 26 9.63 -15.29 0.11
N ILE A 27 8.64 -14.40 0.16
CA ILE A 27 7.22 -14.72 -0.06
C ILE A 27 6.96 -15.14 -1.51
N ALA A 28 7.62 -14.50 -2.50
CA ALA A 28 7.53 -14.91 -3.90
C ALA A 28 7.96 -16.37 -4.10
N GLY A 29 8.98 -16.82 -3.36
CA GLY A 29 9.45 -18.20 -3.41
C GLY A 29 8.45 -19.22 -2.85
N TYR A 30 7.49 -18.80 -2.03
CA TYR A 30 6.46 -19.68 -1.46
C TYR A 30 5.17 -19.69 -2.27
N LEU A 31 4.75 -18.53 -2.79
CA LEU A 31 3.47 -18.40 -3.50
C LEU A 31 3.52 -18.95 -4.94
N GLY A 32 4.66 -18.86 -5.61
CA GLY A 32 4.84 -19.36 -6.97
C GLY A 32 4.03 -18.59 -8.03
N ASP A 33 3.68 -19.30 -9.11
CA ASP A 33 3.02 -18.72 -10.27
C ASP A 33 1.62 -18.18 -9.92
N GLY A 34 1.22 -17.08 -10.59
CA GLY A 34 -0.04 -16.38 -10.34
C GLY A 34 0.07 -15.21 -9.37
N TYR A 35 1.17 -15.10 -8.63
CA TYR A 35 1.43 -13.99 -7.72
C TYR A 35 2.54 -13.07 -8.24
N THR A 36 2.31 -11.76 -8.17
CA THR A 36 3.34 -10.73 -8.35
C THR A 36 3.62 -10.13 -6.99
N VAL A 37 4.80 -10.40 -6.41
CA VAL A 37 5.16 -9.89 -5.08
C VAL A 37 6.11 -8.69 -5.23
N MET A 38 5.73 -7.55 -4.67
CA MET A 38 6.47 -6.28 -4.74
C MET A 38 6.68 -5.67 -3.36
N ALA A 39 7.69 -4.81 -3.22
CA ALA A 39 7.97 -4.09 -1.98
C ALA A 39 7.59 -2.61 -2.08
N SER A 40 6.97 -2.05 -1.02
CA SER A 40 6.79 -0.59 -0.88
C SER A 40 8.10 0.13 -0.51
N VAL A 41 9.07 -0.65 -0.01
CA VAL A 41 10.36 -0.17 0.51
C VAL A 41 10.13 0.73 1.74
N GLY A 42 9.33 0.27 2.71
CA GLY A 42 8.90 1.05 3.87
C GLY A 42 7.72 1.97 3.59
N HIS A 43 7.62 3.07 4.34
CA HIS A 43 6.57 4.10 4.16
C HIS A 43 6.66 4.77 2.79
N ILE A 44 5.49 5.03 2.20
CA ILE A 44 5.37 5.73 0.90
C ILE A 44 4.88 7.18 1.02
N ARG A 45 4.36 7.55 2.20
CA ARG A 45 3.95 8.89 2.57
C ARG A 45 4.48 9.24 3.94
N ASP A 46 4.62 10.53 4.20
CA ASP A 46 4.91 11.11 5.51
C ASP A 46 4.22 12.47 5.60
N LEU A 47 4.21 13.08 6.79
CA LEU A 47 3.78 14.46 6.97
C LEU A 47 4.59 15.39 6.05
N ALA A 48 3.91 16.41 5.53
CA ALA A 48 4.59 17.43 4.75
C ALA A 48 5.67 18.11 5.58
N SER A 49 6.92 18.05 5.11
CA SER A 49 8.06 18.66 5.80
C SER A 49 8.24 20.15 5.47
N LYS A 50 7.53 20.64 4.44
CA LYS A 50 7.63 22.02 3.96
C LYS A 50 6.24 22.60 3.70
N ALA A 51 6.06 23.88 4.04
CA ALA A 51 4.82 24.62 3.74
C ALA A 51 4.46 24.60 2.24
N SER A 52 5.44 24.53 1.34
CA SER A 52 5.20 24.44 -0.11
C SER A 52 4.51 23.15 -0.55
N GLN A 53 4.59 22.09 0.26
CA GLN A 53 3.95 20.80 0.00
C GLN A 53 2.48 20.76 0.46
N LEU A 54 2.03 21.76 1.24
CA LEU A 54 0.63 21.88 1.65
C LEU A 54 -0.23 22.45 0.50
N PRO A 55 -1.55 22.20 0.53
CA PRO A 55 -2.52 22.91 -0.30
C PRO A 55 -2.33 24.43 -0.20
N GLU A 56 -2.55 25.15 -1.29
CA GLU A 56 -2.27 26.60 -1.35
C GLU A 56 -2.99 27.39 -0.26
N ALA A 57 -4.24 27.03 0.03
CA ALA A 57 -5.07 27.63 1.08
C ALA A 57 -4.47 27.45 2.50
N ASP A 58 -3.66 26.41 2.69
CA ASP A 58 -3.15 26.00 4.01
C ASP A 58 -1.73 26.47 4.27
N ARG A 59 -0.96 26.86 3.25
CA ARG A 59 0.48 27.18 3.38
C ARG A 59 0.79 28.32 4.35
N LYS A 60 -0.18 29.22 4.57
CA LYS A 60 -0.06 30.38 5.47
C LYS A 60 -0.73 30.17 6.83
N LYS A 61 -1.32 28.99 7.08
CA LYS A 61 -1.96 28.68 8.35
C LYS A 61 -0.91 28.55 9.46
N PRO A 62 -1.24 28.89 10.72
CA PRO A 62 -0.29 28.78 11.84
C PRO A 62 0.27 27.36 12.02
N TRP A 63 -0.56 26.35 11.75
CA TRP A 63 -0.21 24.94 11.88
C TRP A 63 0.57 24.37 10.68
N ALA A 64 0.79 25.15 9.61
CA ALA A 64 1.39 24.67 8.36
C ALA A 64 2.77 24.03 8.54
N LYS A 65 3.56 24.47 9.52
CA LYS A 65 4.88 23.90 9.83
C LYS A 65 4.80 22.50 10.45
N LEU A 66 3.72 22.20 11.16
CA LEU A 66 3.48 20.89 11.77
C LEU A 66 2.85 19.92 10.76
N ALA A 67 2.25 20.44 9.69
CA ALA A 67 1.46 19.68 8.72
C ALA A 67 0.31 18.88 9.36
N VAL A 68 -0.14 19.30 10.54
CA VAL A 68 -1.30 18.75 11.26
C VAL A 68 -2.17 19.93 11.66
N ASN A 69 -3.42 19.94 11.18
CA ASN A 69 -4.37 20.98 11.51
C ASN A 69 -4.90 20.79 12.94
N VAL A 70 -4.25 21.45 13.91
CA VAL A 70 -4.61 21.38 15.33
C VAL A 70 -5.94 22.04 15.66
N ASP A 71 -6.48 22.84 14.73
CA ASP A 71 -7.75 23.54 14.87
C ASP A 71 -8.93 22.74 14.28
N ASP A 72 -8.65 21.63 13.60
CA ASP A 72 -9.64 20.79 12.91
C ASP A 72 -9.28 19.30 13.06
N GLU A 73 -9.68 18.73 14.20
CA GLU A 73 -9.59 17.30 14.52
C GLU A 73 -8.20 16.66 14.26
N PHE A 74 -7.13 17.44 14.36
CA PHE A 74 -5.75 16.99 14.09
C PHE A 74 -5.57 16.39 12.68
N GLN A 75 -6.29 16.91 11.68
CA GLN A 75 -6.18 16.41 10.31
C GLN A 75 -4.74 16.55 9.77
N PRO A 76 -4.07 15.45 9.37
CA PRO A 76 -2.71 15.49 8.85
C PRO A 76 -2.69 15.74 7.34
N VAL A 77 -1.66 16.45 6.87
CA VAL A 77 -1.34 16.57 5.44
C VAL A 77 -0.19 15.62 5.10
N TYR A 78 -0.55 14.46 4.56
CA TYR A 78 0.41 13.48 4.07
C TYR A 78 0.82 13.74 2.63
N VAL A 79 2.12 13.62 2.35
CA VAL A 79 2.69 13.73 1.02
C VAL A 79 3.54 12.53 0.68
N VAL A 80 3.56 12.17 -0.61
CA VAL A 80 4.44 11.14 -1.13
C VAL A 80 5.87 11.66 -1.17
N HIS A 81 6.81 10.89 -0.63
CA HIS A 81 8.24 11.19 -0.76
C HIS A 81 8.68 11.12 -2.22
N ASP A 82 9.52 12.06 -2.65
CA ASP A 82 10.03 12.08 -4.03
C ASP A 82 10.76 10.78 -4.40
N SER A 83 11.52 10.21 -3.46
CA SER A 83 12.22 8.93 -3.62
C SER A 83 11.28 7.72 -3.82
N LYS A 84 9.98 7.87 -3.52
CA LYS A 84 8.97 6.81 -3.62
C LYS A 84 8.12 6.89 -4.90
N LYS A 85 8.28 7.94 -5.71
CA LYS A 85 7.51 8.14 -6.94
C LYS A 85 7.70 6.99 -7.95
N ALA A 86 8.92 6.48 -8.10
CA ALA A 86 9.20 5.35 -8.97
C ALA A 86 8.47 4.08 -8.48
N THR A 87 8.64 3.73 -7.21
CA THR A 87 7.95 2.59 -6.58
C THR A 87 6.43 2.68 -6.73
N ILE A 88 5.83 3.84 -6.44
CA ILE A 88 4.38 4.03 -6.61
C ILE A 88 3.94 3.86 -8.06
N THR A 89 4.76 4.30 -9.02
CA THR A 89 4.46 4.14 -10.46
C THR A 89 4.45 2.66 -10.85
N GLU A 90 5.40 1.88 -10.36
CA GLU A 90 5.48 0.44 -10.58
C GLU A 90 4.32 -0.30 -9.91
N LEU A 91 4.01 0.02 -8.64
CA LEU A 91 2.87 -0.55 -7.92
C LEU A 91 1.55 -0.24 -8.63
N LYS A 92 1.35 0.99 -9.11
CA LYS A 92 0.17 1.38 -9.90
C LYS A 92 0.08 0.65 -11.24
N ARG A 93 1.21 0.29 -11.84
CA ARG A 93 1.23 -0.51 -13.07
C ARG A 93 0.79 -1.94 -12.77
N ALA A 94 1.42 -2.59 -11.79
CA ALA A 94 1.08 -3.95 -11.40
C ALA A 94 -0.38 -4.07 -10.95
N LEU A 95 -0.90 -3.07 -10.23
CA LEU A 95 -2.28 -3.03 -9.76
C LEU A 95 -3.33 -2.95 -10.89
N LYS A 96 -2.95 -2.42 -12.07
CA LYS A 96 -3.85 -2.40 -13.24
C LYS A 96 -3.97 -3.76 -13.91
N ASP A 97 -2.96 -4.60 -13.75
CA ASP A 97 -2.83 -5.89 -14.44
C ASP A 97 -3.19 -7.08 -13.53
N CYS A 98 -3.58 -6.81 -12.27
CA CYS A 98 -3.99 -7.81 -11.30
C CYS A 98 -5.50 -7.81 -11.07
N ASP A 99 -6.03 -8.93 -10.62
CA ASP A 99 -7.45 -9.11 -10.30
C ASP A 99 -7.73 -8.92 -8.80
N GLU A 100 -6.69 -8.99 -7.98
CA GLU A 100 -6.76 -8.87 -6.52
C GLU A 100 -5.46 -8.28 -5.96
N LEU A 101 -5.58 -7.50 -4.87
CA LEU A 101 -4.47 -6.93 -4.12
C LEU A 101 -4.38 -7.53 -2.70
N LEU A 102 -3.25 -8.12 -2.34
CA LEU A 102 -2.92 -8.51 -0.97
C LEU A 102 -1.94 -7.51 -0.35
N LEU A 103 -2.33 -6.94 0.79
CA LEU A 103 -1.47 -6.10 1.63
C LEU A 103 -0.87 -6.94 2.75
N ALA A 104 0.42 -7.22 2.64
CA ALA A 104 1.17 -8.18 3.43
C ALA A 104 2.29 -7.50 4.24
N THR A 105 1.99 -6.35 4.83
CA THR A 105 2.85 -5.69 5.81
C THR A 105 2.77 -6.38 7.17
N ASP A 106 3.66 -6.04 8.08
CA ASP A 106 3.76 -6.68 9.39
C ASP A 106 2.49 -6.52 10.24
N GLU A 107 2.23 -7.48 11.13
CA GLU A 107 1.10 -7.47 12.08
C GLU A 107 1.35 -6.52 13.26
N ASP A 108 1.70 -5.28 12.96
CA ASP A 108 1.86 -4.23 13.95
C ASP A 108 1.25 -2.90 13.46
N ARG A 109 1.28 -1.89 14.33
CA ARG A 109 0.72 -0.57 14.00
C ARG A 109 1.40 0.10 12.81
N GLU A 110 2.69 -0.17 12.60
CA GLU A 110 3.46 0.46 11.54
C GLU A 110 3.10 -0.20 10.20
N GLY A 111 3.06 -1.53 10.17
CA GLY A 111 2.58 -2.29 9.04
C GLY A 111 1.15 -1.90 8.64
N GLU A 112 0.26 -1.71 9.61
CA GLU A 112 -1.12 -1.28 9.33
C GLU A 112 -1.17 0.15 8.75
N ALA A 113 -0.37 1.07 9.30
CA ALA A 113 -0.26 2.43 8.75
C ALA A 113 0.29 2.43 7.32
N ILE A 114 1.30 1.61 7.02
CA ILE A 114 1.85 1.46 5.65
C ILE A 114 0.76 0.92 4.71
N SER A 115 0.02 -0.11 5.13
CA SER A 115 -1.10 -0.66 4.36
C SER A 115 -2.17 0.39 4.08
N TRP A 116 -2.55 1.19 5.08
CA TRP A 116 -3.48 2.30 4.91
C TRP A 116 -2.95 3.36 3.93
N HIS A 117 -1.67 3.76 4.05
CA HIS A 117 -1.07 4.72 3.11
C HIS A 117 -1.03 4.18 1.67
N LEU A 118 -0.80 2.88 1.47
CA LEU A 118 -0.87 2.24 0.16
C LEU A 118 -2.28 2.35 -0.43
N LEU A 119 -3.33 2.04 0.35
CA LEU A 119 -4.71 2.15 -0.11
C LEU A 119 -5.06 3.57 -0.56
N GLU A 120 -4.69 4.56 0.25
CA GLU A 120 -4.95 5.98 -0.03
C GLU A 120 -4.28 6.49 -1.32
N VAL A 121 -3.07 6.00 -1.61
CA VAL A 121 -2.26 6.43 -2.77
C VAL A 121 -2.59 5.64 -4.04
N LEU A 122 -2.82 4.33 -3.90
CA LEU A 122 -3.07 3.43 -5.01
C LEU A 122 -4.53 3.42 -5.45
N ARG A 123 -5.47 3.62 -4.50
CA ARG A 123 -6.92 3.62 -4.72
C ARG A 123 -7.38 2.43 -5.58
N PRO A 124 -7.15 1.19 -5.10
CA PRO A 124 -7.44 -0.01 -5.87
C PRO A 124 -8.91 -0.05 -6.28
N LYS A 125 -9.17 -0.49 -7.52
CA LYS A 125 -10.52 -0.76 -8.05
C LYS A 125 -10.87 -2.25 -8.06
N VAL A 126 -9.89 -3.07 -7.71
CA VAL A 126 -10.01 -4.51 -7.52
C VAL A 126 -10.22 -4.81 -6.05
N PRO A 127 -10.77 -5.99 -5.68
CA PRO A 127 -10.80 -6.44 -4.30
C PRO A 127 -9.39 -6.38 -3.69
N PHE A 128 -9.33 -5.94 -2.44
CA PHE A 128 -8.09 -5.97 -1.66
C PHE A 128 -8.32 -6.65 -0.33
N HIS A 129 -7.30 -7.37 0.15
CA HIS A 129 -7.33 -8.10 1.40
C HIS A 129 -6.07 -7.83 2.21
N ARG A 130 -6.22 -7.82 3.54
CA ARG A 130 -5.11 -7.72 4.49
C ARG A 130 -4.65 -9.13 4.85
N MET A 131 -3.37 -9.43 4.61
CA MET A 131 -2.75 -10.70 4.98
C MET A 131 -1.75 -10.48 6.12
N VAL A 132 -2.00 -11.08 7.27
CA VAL A 132 -1.13 -11.00 8.46
C VAL A 132 -0.47 -12.35 8.75
N PHE A 133 0.76 -12.30 9.25
CA PHE A 133 1.52 -13.48 9.68
C PHE A 133 2.64 -13.04 10.64
N ASN A 134 3.00 -13.92 11.56
CA ASN A 134 4.06 -13.68 12.54
C ASN A 134 5.40 -14.32 12.16
N GLU A 135 5.38 -15.22 11.17
CA GLU A 135 6.57 -15.87 10.64
C GLU A 135 6.43 -16.06 9.12
N ILE A 136 7.54 -16.02 8.40
CA ILE A 136 7.58 -16.27 6.96
C ILE A 136 8.13 -17.68 6.75
N THR A 137 7.24 -18.66 6.66
CA THR A 137 7.51 -20.08 6.36
C THR A 137 6.54 -20.59 5.28
N PRO A 138 6.86 -21.69 4.56
CA PRO A 138 5.94 -22.35 3.64
C PRO A 138 4.70 -22.91 4.33
#